data_AF-R5FSQ3-F1
#
_entry.id   AF-R5FSQ3-F1
#
_cell.length_a   1.000
_cell.length_b   1.000
_cell.length_c   1.000
_cell.angle_alpha   90.00
_cell.angle_beta   90.00
_cell.angle_gamma   90.00
#
_symmetry.space_group_name_H-M   'P 1'
#
loop_
_entity.id
_entity.type
_entity.pdbx_description
1 polymer ?
#
loop_
_entity_poly.entity_id
_entity_poly.type
_entity_poly.pdbx_seq_one_letter_code
_entity_poly.pdbx_strand_id
1 'polypeptide(L)'
;MKRKLLAAIMLIVLAFGVMAFAACDDSDTLKINSYGDGCADSPVKISVEAKKEYLVDEAYTVKIEYGTAVPVTRADEFDGFLFVYNYYGDYVSGVENILALESLLKVSDFGGESDRVYEEENGKNYKFNKSAEVEIPKAYVQGSEGSIVLLFMQLYMPENSDSYEKHGYMGAHVTLNYKVKDGKVYFSKG
;
A
#
# COMPACT_ATOMS: atom_id res chain seq x y z
N MET A 1 57.54 29.56 7.88
CA MET A 1 56.20 29.68 7.25
C MET A 1 55.63 28.30 6.88
N LYS A 2 55.29 27.45 7.87
CA LYS A 2 54.78 26.08 7.61
C LYS A 2 53.55 25.66 8.44
N ARG A 3 53.02 26.52 9.32
CA ARG A 3 51.90 26.17 10.21
C ARG A 3 50.51 26.57 9.70
N LYS A 4 50.41 27.40 8.65
CA LYS A 4 49.11 27.84 8.09
C LYS A 4 48.62 27.01 6.90
N LEU A 5 49.48 26.17 6.30
CA LEU A 5 49.13 25.40 5.10
C LEU A 5 48.42 24.08 5.42
N LEU A 6 48.73 23.43 6.56
CA LEU A 6 48.07 22.17 6.94
C LEU A 6 46.62 22.36 7.40
N ALA A 7 46.30 23.49 8.06
CA ALA A 7 44.94 23.75 8.52
C ALA A 7 43.95 23.97 7.36
N ALA A 8 44.41 24.58 6.25
CA ALA A 8 43.57 24.82 5.08
C ALA A 8 43.25 23.54 4.28
N ILE A 9 44.18 22.58 4.23
CA ILE A 9 43.95 21.31 3.54
C ILE A 9 43.05 20.38 4.38
N MET A 10 43.17 20.43 5.71
CA MET A 10 42.28 19.68 6.60
C MET A 10 40.84 20.21 6.60
N LEU A 11 40.64 21.52 6.36
CA LEU A 11 39.29 22.10 6.28
C LEU A 11 38.56 21.73 4.97
N ILE A 12 39.31 21.55 3.87
CA ILE A 12 38.70 21.18 2.58
C ILE A 12 38.38 19.67 2.55
N VAL A 13 39.19 18.82 3.18
CA VAL A 13 38.90 17.37 3.23
C VAL A 13 37.74 17.04 4.17
N LEU A 14 37.49 17.84 5.22
CA LEU A 14 36.30 17.66 6.06
C LEU A 14 34.98 18.15 5.42
N ALA A 15 35.04 19.02 4.40
CA ALA A 15 33.84 19.53 3.73
C ALA A 15 33.32 18.62 2.59
N PHE A 16 34.14 17.66 2.12
CA PHE A 16 33.80 16.77 1.00
C PHE A 16 33.81 15.28 1.40
N GLY A 17 33.92 15.00 2.69
CA GLY A 17 34.21 13.66 3.21
C GLY A 17 33.10 12.96 3.97
N VAL A 18 31.87 13.48 4.07
CA VAL A 18 30.70 12.69 4.54
C VAL A 18 29.43 13.30 3.96
N MET A 19 28.99 12.80 2.81
CA MET A 19 27.58 12.51 2.46
C MET A 19 27.54 11.94 1.03
N ALA A 20 28.38 10.94 0.78
CA ALA A 20 28.06 9.91 -0.19
C ALA A 20 27.30 8.80 0.55
N PHE A 21 26.10 9.13 1.03
CA PHE A 21 25.11 8.15 1.45
C PHE A 21 23.79 8.57 0.84
N ALA A 22 23.48 7.87 -0.24
CA ALA A 22 22.18 7.76 -0.88
C ALA A 22 21.58 9.06 -1.43
N ALA A 23 21.62 9.18 -2.76
CA ALA A 23 20.40 9.58 -3.47
C ALA A 23 19.32 8.53 -3.17
N CYS A 24 18.79 8.52 -1.95
CA CYS A 24 17.68 7.67 -1.52
C CYS A 24 16.43 8.51 -1.71
N ASP A 25 15.84 8.45 -2.90
CA ASP A 25 14.43 8.76 -3.13
C ASP A 25 13.92 9.98 -2.34
N ASP A 26 14.30 11.18 -2.80
CA ASP A 26 13.87 12.51 -2.29
C ASP A 26 12.34 12.73 -2.39
N SER A 27 11.56 11.69 -2.71
CA SER A 27 10.12 11.79 -2.66
C SER A 27 9.63 11.77 -1.21
N ASP A 28 8.80 12.74 -0.83
CA ASP A 28 8.08 12.76 0.45
C ASP A 28 7.00 11.65 0.54
N THR A 29 6.92 10.82 -0.50
CA THR A 29 5.94 9.77 -0.71
C THR A 29 6.56 8.39 -0.65
N LEU A 30 5.80 7.43 -0.19
CA LEU A 30 6.09 6.02 -0.18
C LEU A 30 5.13 5.34 -1.16
N LYS A 31 5.67 4.63 -2.16
CA LYS A 31 4.88 3.79 -3.07
C LYS A 31 5.14 2.31 -2.79
N ILE A 32 4.08 1.54 -2.55
CA ILE A 32 4.14 0.09 -2.28
C ILE A 32 3.22 -0.62 -3.26
N ASN A 33 3.71 -1.68 -3.86
CA ASN A 33 2.99 -2.48 -4.84
C ASN A 33 2.78 -3.90 -4.30
N SER A 34 1.66 -4.53 -4.67
CA SER A 34 1.41 -5.94 -4.36
C SER A 34 2.06 -6.93 -5.35
N TYR A 35 2.92 -6.44 -6.24
CA TYR A 35 3.50 -7.16 -7.39
C TYR A 35 4.98 -6.81 -7.56
N GLY A 36 5.68 -7.53 -8.44
CA GLY A 36 7.09 -7.28 -8.79
C GLY A 36 8.13 -7.98 -7.91
N ASP A 37 7.75 -8.45 -6.72
CA ASP A 37 8.68 -9.05 -5.72
C ASP A 37 8.68 -10.61 -5.73
N GLY A 38 8.17 -11.26 -6.78
CA GLY A 38 8.26 -12.72 -6.97
C GLY A 38 7.28 -13.57 -6.13
N CYS A 39 6.28 -12.96 -5.50
CA CYS A 39 5.18 -13.66 -4.84
C CYS A 39 4.21 -14.29 -5.87
N ALA A 40 3.42 -15.28 -5.42
CA ALA A 40 2.33 -15.85 -6.22
C ALA A 40 1.42 -14.72 -6.71
N ASP A 41 1.36 -14.57 -8.03
CA ASP A 41 0.84 -13.36 -8.64
C ASP A 41 -0.69 -13.40 -8.66
N SER A 42 -1.33 -12.77 -7.68
CA SER A 42 -2.77 -12.59 -7.69
C SER A 42 -3.18 -11.80 -8.92
N PRO A 43 -4.25 -12.16 -9.65
CA PRO A 43 -4.72 -11.35 -10.78
C PRO A 43 -5.17 -9.96 -10.31
N VAL A 44 -5.64 -9.82 -9.06
CA VAL A 44 -5.93 -8.53 -8.44
C VAL A 44 -4.61 -7.83 -8.11
N LYS A 45 -4.49 -6.58 -8.53
CA LYS A 45 -3.33 -5.72 -8.26
C LYS A 45 -3.74 -4.52 -7.45
N ILE A 46 -2.88 -4.13 -6.52
CA ILE A 46 -2.96 -2.83 -5.87
C ILE A 46 -1.58 -2.16 -5.80
N SER A 47 -1.63 -0.84 -5.87
CA SER A 47 -0.52 0.05 -5.56
C SER A 47 -1.00 1.13 -4.62
N VAL A 48 -0.23 1.40 -3.57
CA VAL A 48 -0.57 2.41 -2.55
C VAL A 48 0.54 3.45 -2.52
N GLU A 49 0.12 4.71 -2.58
CA GLU A 49 0.97 5.88 -2.41
C GLU A 49 0.52 6.63 -1.16
N ALA A 50 1.44 6.82 -0.20
CA ALA A 50 1.21 7.50 1.06
C ALA A 50 2.30 8.55 1.30
N LYS A 51 2.06 9.57 2.12
CA LYS A 51 3.16 10.40 2.62
C LYS A 51 4.04 9.54 3.55
N LYS A 52 5.35 9.83 3.59
CA LYS A 52 6.28 9.17 4.52
C LYS A 52 6.09 9.68 5.96
N GLU A 53 5.56 10.88 6.14
CA GLU A 53 5.40 11.53 7.45
C GLU A 53 4.02 12.17 7.56
N TYR A 54 3.38 11.97 8.72
CA TYR A 54 2.16 12.65 9.13
C TYR A 54 2.30 13.22 10.56
N LEU A 55 1.60 14.29 10.90
CA LEU A 55 1.31 14.66 12.29
C LEU A 55 0.33 13.66 12.90
N VAL A 56 0.42 13.42 14.21
CA VAL A 56 -0.48 12.46 14.88
C VAL A 56 -1.97 12.86 14.80
N ASP A 57 -2.27 14.14 14.63
CA ASP A 57 -3.63 14.67 14.57
C ASP A 57 -4.17 14.87 13.16
N GLU A 58 -3.34 14.78 12.12
CA GLU A 58 -3.82 14.87 10.74
C GLU A 58 -4.49 13.56 10.26
N ALA A 59 -5.21 13.65 9.14
CA ALA A 59 -5.82 12.50 8.48
C ALA A 59 -4.77 11.73 7.68
N TYR A 60 -4.74 10.40 7.85
CA TYR A 60 -3.80 9.52 7.15
C TYR A 60 -4.37 9.12 5.79
N THR A 61 -4.45 10.09 4.87
CA THR A 61 -4.96 9.85 3.52
C THR A 61 -3.91 9.16 2.66
N VAL A 62 -4.31 8.09 1.97
CA VAL A 62 -3.49 7.36 1.01
C VAL A 62 -4.21 7.28 -0.33
N LYS A 63 -3.45 7.37 -1.43
CA LYS A 63 -3.95 7.10 -2.77
C LYS A 63 -3.75 5.64 -3.09
N ILE A 64 -4.78 4.99 -3.62
CA ILE A 64 -4.76 3.58 -3.97
C ILE A 64 -5.14 3.43 -5.44
N GLU A 65 -4.29 2.77 -6.20
CA GLU A 65 -4.53 2.34 -7.56
C GLU A 65 -4.85 0.83 -7.52
N TYR A 66 -5.92 0.40 -8.18
CA TYR A 66 -6.41 -0.97 -8.07
C TYR A 66 -7.02 -1.47 -9.38
N GLY A 67 -7.02 -2.80 -9.56
CA GLY A 67 -7.65 -3.45 -10.70
C GLY A 67 -7.30 -4.93 -10.82
N THR A 68 -7.64 -5.54 -11.95
CA THR A 68 -7.38 -6.95 -12.25
C THR A 68 -6.69 -7.16 -13.59
N ALA A 69 -5.68 -8.03 -13.62
CA ALA A 69 -4.98 -8.43 -14.83
C ALA A 69 -5.80 -9.44 -15.67
N VAL A 70 -6.80 -10.09 -15.05
CA VAL A 70 -7.63 -11.12 -15.69
C VAL A 70 -9.10 -10.67 -15.71
N PRO A 71 -9.81 -10.74 -16.85
CA PRO A 71 -11.21 -10.31 -16.91
C PRO A 71 -12.07 -11.32 -16.18
N VAL A 72 -13.15 -10.84 -15.61
CA VAL A 72 -14.23 -11.71 -15.15
C VAL A 72 -15.40 -11.62 -16.12
N THR A 73 -15.92 -12.77 -16.56
CA THR A 73 -16.99 -12.84 -17.57
C THR A 73 -18.35 -12.38 -17.06
N ARG A 74 -18.51 -12.24 -15.73
CA ARG A 74 -19.73 -11.82 -15.05
C ARG A 74 -19.39 -10.82 -13.94
N ALA A 75 -18.80 -9.70 -14.32
CA ALA A 75 -18.29 -8.73 -13.37
C ALA A 75 -19.38 -8.20 -12.41
N ASP A 76 -20.64 -8.17 -12.86
CA ASP A 76 -21.84 -7.84 -12.10
C ASP A 76 -22.13 -8.78 -10.93
N GLU A 77 -21.55 -9.97 -10.91
CA GLU A 77 -21.60 -10.90 -9.77
C GLU A 77 -20.41 -10.70 -8.81
N PHE A 78 -19.57 -9.68 -9.00
CA PHE A 78 -18.39 -9.46 -8.16
C PHE A 78 -18.33 -8.03 -7.64
N ASP A 79 -18.05 -7.91 -6.35
CA ASP A 79 -17.73 -6.63 -5.71
C ASP A 79 -16.24 -6.62 -5.31
N GLY A 80 -15.60 -5.46 -5.50
CA GLY A 80 -14.29 -5.14 -4.99
C GLY A 80 -14.41 -4.45 -3.63
N PHE A 81 -13.62 -4.86 -2.66
CA PHE A 81 -13.55 -4.23 -1.34
C PHE A 81 -12.13 -3.95 -0.94
N LEU A 82 -11.87 -2.74 -0.45
CA LEU A 82 -10.67 -2.44 0.31
C LEU A 82 -10.97 -2.56 1.80
N PHE A 83 -10.23 -3.43 2.47
CA PHE A 83 -10.27 -3.60 3.92
C PHE A 83 -8.98 -3.12 4.56
N VAL A 84 -9.08 -2.73 5.83
CA VAL A 84 -7.93 -2.38 6.67
C VAL A 84 -7.90 -3.21 7.95
N TYR A 85 -6.71 -3.66 8.33
CA TYR A 85 -6.51 -4.41 9.57
C TYR A 85 -5.07 -4.31 10.10
N ASN A 86 -4.84 -4.70 11.36
CA ASN A 86 -3.50 -4.70 11.96
C ASN A 86 -2.84 -6.07 11.77
N TYR A 87 -1.66 -6.13 11.14
CA TYR A 87 -1.01 -7.41 10.78
C TYR A 87 -0.80 -8.37 11.96
N TYR A 88 -0.45 -7.82 13.13
CA TYR A 88 -0.18 -8.61 14.34
C TYR A 88 -1.42 -8.81 15.24
N GLY A 89 -2.54 -8.17 14.92
CA GLY A 89 -3.78 -8.26 15.69
C GLY A 89 -4.79 -9.26 15.13
N ASP A 90 -4.80 -9.45 13.82
CA ASP A 90 -5.92 -10.09 13.13
C ASP A 90 -5.49 -11.32 12.31
N TYR A 91 -5.94 -12.50 12.70
CA TYR A 91 -5.87 -13.69 11.82
C TYR A 91 -7.08 -13.69 10.88
N VAL A 92 -6.86 -13.22 9.66
CA VAL A 92 -7.92 -13.12 8.65
C VAL A 92 -7.90 -14.37 7.77
N SER A 93 -8.85 -15.27 7.98
CA SER A 93 -9.09 -16.39 7.06
C SER A 93 -10.57 -16.68 6.89
N GLY A 94 -11.00 -16.91 5.65
CA GLY A 94 -12.40 -17.14 5.29
C GLY A 94 -13.21 -15.86 5.10
N VAL A 95 -14.21 -15.93 4.22
CA VAL A 95 -14.99 -14.76 3.77
C VAL A 95 -15.70 -14.03 4.92
N GLU A 96 -16.23 -14.75 5.91
CA GLU A 96 -16.95 -14.16 7.04
C GLU A 96 -16.04 -13.27 7.90
N ASN A 97 -14.81 -13.73 8.16
CA ASN A 97 -13.83 -12.96 8.91
C ASN A 97 -13.31 -11.76 8.10
N ILE A 98 -13.21 -11.90 6.77
CA ILE A 98 -12.84 -10.79 5.88
C ILE A 98 -13.92 -9.71 5.88
N LEU A 99 -15.20 -10.10 5.78
CA LEU A 99 -16.33 -9.17 5.76
C LEU A 99 -16.56 -8.47 7.10
N ALA A 100 -16.02 -8.99 8.20
CA ALA A 100 -16.05 -8.35 9.51
C ALA A 100 -15.00 -7.23 9.66
N LEU A 101 -14.04 -7.13 8.73
CA LEU A 101 -13.05 -6.05 8.71
C LEU A 101 -13.70 -4.71 8.34
N GLU A 102 -13.09 -3.63 8.79
CA GLU A 102 -13.50 -2.29 8.36
C GLU A 102 -13.21 -2.10 6.86
N SER A 103 -14.26 -1.78 6.10
CA SER A 103 -14.14 -1.48 4.68
C SER A 103 -13.94 0.00 4.46
N LEU A 104 -12.86 0.36 3.74
CA LEU A 104 -12.53 1.73 3.36
C LEU A 104 -13.09 2.12 1.98
N LEU A 105 -13.37 1.12 1.14
CA LEU A 105 -13.89 1.32 -0.22
C LEU A 105 -14.68 0.08 -0.65
N LYS A 106 -15.83 0.31 -1.30
CA LYS A 106 -16.55 -0.69 -2.08
C LYS A 106 -16.59 -0.26 -3.55
N VAL A 107 -16.34 -1.19 -4.46
CA VAL A 107 -16.41 -1.04 -5.92
C VAL A 107 -17.36 -2.10 -6.43
N SER A 108 -18.52 -1.71 -6.94
CA SER A 108 -19.44 -2.65 -7.57
C SER A 108 -19.04 -3.00 -8.99
N ASP A 109 -19.49 -4.15 -9.45
CA ASP A 109 -19.23 -4.72 -10.77
C ASP A 109 -17.72 -4.88 -11.06
N PHE A 110 -16.95 -5.27 -10.04
CA PHE A 110 -15.48 -5.29 -10.11
C PHE A 110 -14.96 -6.49 -10.89
N GLY A 111 -14.15 -6.21 -11.90
CA GLY A 111 -13.50 -7.21 -12.75
C GLY A 111 -13.85 -7.08 -14.23
N GLY A 112 -14.63 -6.05 -14.57
CA GLY A 112 -14.95 -5.67 -15.94
C GLY A 112 -13.78 -4.95 -16.63
N GLU A 113 -14.02 -4.51 -17.87
CA GLU A 113 -12.98 -3.87 -18.68
C GLU A 113 -12.49 -2.54 -18.07
N SER A 114 -13.34 -1.83 -17.33
CA SER A 114 -12.96 -0.59 -16.64
C SER A 114 -11.94 -0.80 -15.51
N ASP A 115 -11.83 -2.02 -14.99
CA ASP A 115 -10.94 -2.36 -13.87
C ASP A 115 -9.66 -3.04 -14.34
N ARG A 116 -9.43 -3.11 -15.66
CA ARG A 116 -8.21 -3.73 -16.17
C ARG A 116 -6.97 -2.97 -15.75
N VAL A 117 -5.95 -3.76 -15.47
CA VAL A 117 -4.58 -3.28 -15.40
C VAL A 117 -3.78 -3.91 -16.53
N TYR A 118 -2.90 -3.11 -17.12
CA TYR A 118 -2.02 -3.56 -18.21
C TYR A 118 -0.59 -3.59 -17.72
N GLU A 119 0.08 -4.69 -17.97
CA GLU A 119 1.49 -4.85 -17.63
C GLU A 119 2.35 -4.02 -18.60
N GLU A 120 3.22 -3.18 -18.06
CA GLU A 120 4.12 -2.34 -18.87
C GLU A 120 5.56 -2.90 -18.92
N GLU A 121 6.00 -3.64 -17.89
CA GLU A 121 7.38 -4.12 -17.79
C GLU A 121 7.51 -5.49 -17.10
N ASN A 122 7.27 -6.61 -17.79
CA ASN A 122 7.53 -7.99 -17.32
C ASN A 122 7.13 -8.23 -15.84
N GLY A 123 5.92 -7.83 -15.46
CA GLY A 123 5.33 -7.98 -14.13
C GLY A 123 5.85 -7.01 -13.06
N LYS A 124 6.76 -6.10 -13.42
CA LYS A 124 7.32 -5.11 -12.49
C LYS A 124 6.44 -3.88 -12.32
N ASN A 125 5.75 -3.47 -13.39
CA ASN A 125 4.91 -2.28 -13.43
C ASN A 125 3.58 -2.56 -14.11
N TYR A 126 2.52 -1.98 -13.56
CA TYR A 126 1.17 -2.03 -14.09
C TYR A 126 0.63 -0.62 -14.26
N LYS A 127 -0.09 -0.40 -15.36
CA LYS A 127 -0.91 0.78 -15.57
C LYS A 127 -2.31 0.53 -15.05
N PHE A 128 -2.74 1.38 -14.12
CA PHE A 128 -4.07 1.33 -13.52
C PHE A 128 -5.04 2.30 -14.19
N ASN A 129 -6.28 1.84 -14.39
CA ASN A 129 -7.38 2.68 -14.89
C ASN A 129 -8.18 3.34 -13.77
N LYS A 130 -8.06 2.83 -12.54
CA LYS A 130 -8.83 3.27 -11.37
C LYS A 130 -7.91 3.63 -10.23
N SER A 131 -8.30 4.68 -9.53
CA SER A 131 -7.69 5.08 -8.27
C SER A 131 -8.72 5.71 -7.34
N ALA A 132 -8.49 5.62 -6.04
CA ALA A 132 -9.27 6.28 -5.01
C ALA A 132 -8.34 6.86 -3.93
N GLU A 133 -8.80 7.90 -3.25
CA GLU A 133 -8.19 8.38 -2.01
C GLU A 133 -9.03 7.86 -0.84
N VAL A 134 -8.37 7.25 0.14
CA VAL A 134 -9.01 6.73 1.36
C VAL A 134 -8.26 7.21 2.58
N GLU A 135 -8.97 7.36 3.70
CA GLU A 135 -8.36 7.68 4.99
C GLU A 135 -8.17 6.40 5.80
N ILE A 136 -6.97 6.17 6.32
CA ILE A 136 -6.72 5.11 7.29
C ILE A 136 -7.23 5.58 8.66
N PRO A 137 -8.18 4.87 9.29
CA PRO A 137 -8.69 5.25 10.59
C PRO A 137 -7.58 5.25 11.64
N LYS A 138 -7.55 6.28 12.49
CA LYS A 138 -6.52 6.42 13.54
C LYS A 138 -6.47 5.24 14.51
N ALA A 139 -7.58 4.50 14.64
CA ALA A 139 -7.64 3.27 15.42
C ALA A 139 -6.65 2.19 14.93
N TYR A 140 -6.12 2.28 13.71
CA TYR A 140 -5.09 1.38 13.18
C TYR A 140 -3.66 1.88 13.37
N VAL A 141 -3.46 3.10 13.91
CA VAL A 141 -2.15 3.64 14.30
C VAL A 141 -2.12 3.82 15.81
N GLN A 142 -1.84 2.72 16.52
CA GLN A 142 -1.78 2.70 17.99
C GLN A 142 -0.37 2.39 18.51
N GLY A 143 -0.03 2.91 19.68
CA GLY A 143 1.27 2.68 20.31
C GLY A 143 2.43 3.40 19.62
N SER A 144 3.65 2.89 19.82
CA SER A 144 4.88 3.50 19.28
C SER A 144 5.28 2.97 17.90
N GLU A 145 4.81 1.79 17.51
CA GLU A 145 5.06 1.18 16.20
C GLU A 145 4.03 0.09 15.90
N GLY A 146 3.88 -0.25 14.62
CA GLY A 146 2.98 -1.32 14.17
C GLY A 146 2.96 -1.46 12.64
N SER A 147 2.04 -2.29 12.15
CA SER A 147 1.91 -2.62 10.73
C SER A 147 0.44 -2.68 10.34
N ILE A 148 0.07 -1.87 9.36
CA ILE A 148 -1.28 -1.79 8.79
C ILE A 148 -1.29 -2.56 7.49
N VAL A 149 -2.29 -3.41 7.28
CA VAL A 149 -2.51 -4.08 6.01
C VAL A 149 -3.69 -3.42 5.30
N LEU A 150 -3.48 -3.09 4.03
CA LEU A 150 -4.53 -2.71 3.09
C LEU A 150 -4.76 -3.88 2.16
N LEU A 151 -5.91 -4.54 2.30
CA LEU A 151 -6.29 -5.75 1.59
C LEU A 151 -7.41 -5.44 0.60
N PHE A 152 -7.13 -5.55 -0.69
CA PHE A 152 -8.14 -5.40 -1.72
C PHE A 152 -8.60 -6.77 -2.22
N MET A 153 -9.89 -7.05 -2.07
CA MET A 153 -10.51 -8.33 -2.37
C MET A 153 -11.56 -8.16 -3.45
N GLN A 154 -11.52 -9.04 -4.46
CA GLN A 154 -12.67 -9.35 -5.29
C GLN A 154 -13.47 -10.47 -4.61
N LEU A 155 -14.75 -10.22 -4.31
CA LEU A 155 -15.67 -11.15 -3.67
C LEU A 155 -16.82 -11.47 -4.62
N TYR A 156 -17.08 -12.75 -4.82
CA TYR A 156 -18.18 -13.27 -5.65
C TYR A 156 -19.49 -13.30 -4.86
N MET A 157 -20.53 -12.71 -5.42
CA MET A 157 -21.90 -12.77 -4.94
C MET A 157 -22.78 -13.29 -6.08
N PRO A 158 -23.25 -14.54 -6.00
CA PRO A 158 -24.07 -15.13 -7.05
C PRO A 158 -25.35 -14.33 -7.29
N GLU A 159 -25.81 -14.34 -8.54
CA GLU A 159 -27.10 -13.74 -8.91
C GLU A 159 -28.22 -14.31 -8.02
N ASN A 160 -29.00 -13.44 -7.37
CA ASN A 160 -30.08 -13.78 -6.42
C ASN A 160 -29.60 -14.34 -5.06
N SER A 161 -28.35 -14.10 -4.67
CA SER A 161 -27.85 -14.36 -3.32
C SER A 161 -27.82 -13.08 -2.48
N ASP A 162 -28.12 -13.22 -1.18
CA ASP A 162 -27.92 -12.15 -0.17
C ASP A 162 -26.55 -12.23 0.51
N SER A 163 -25.67 -13.12 0.05
CA SER A 163 -24.37 -13.39 0.68
C SER A 163 -23.26 -13.73 -0.32
N TYR A 164 -22.02 -13.39 0.05
CA TYR A 164 -20.82 -13.73 -0.71
C TYR A 164 -20.46 -15.21 -0.57
N GLU A 165 -19.92 -15.80 -1.64
CA GLU A 165 -19.49 -17.19 -1.61
C GLU A 165 -18.25 -17.41 -0.75
N LYS A 166 -18.28 -18.50 0.03
CA LYS A 166 -17.19 -18.88 0.96
C LYS A 166 -15.83 -19.07 0.31
N HIS A 167 -15.79 -19.48 -0.97
CA HIS A 167 -14.55 -19.75 -1.71
C HIS A 167 -14.43 -18.92 -2.99
N GLY A 168 -15.38 -18.02 -3.25
CA GLY A 168 -15.40 -17.16 -4.43
C GLY A 168 -14.67 -15.84 -4.17
N TYR A 169 -13.42 -15.90 -3.69
CA TYR A 169 -12.67 -14.68 -3.44
C TYR A 169 -11.22 -14.76 -3.90
N MET A 170 -10.69 -13.62 -4.31
CA MET A 170 -9.28 -13.42 -4.61
C MET A 170 -8.89 -12.00 -4.22
N GLY A 171 -7.61 -11.76 -3.94
CA GLY A 171 -7.20 -10.42 -3.56
C GLY A 171 -5.70 -10.26 -3.50
N ALA A 172 -5.29 -9.04 -3.18
CA ALA A 172 -3.92 -8.66 -2.98
C ALA A 172 -3.84 -7.67 -1.82
N HIS A 173 -2.69 -7.64 -1.15
CA HIS A 173 -2.48 -6.72 -0.04
C HIS A 173 -1.15 -6.00 -0.17
N VAL A 174 -1.06 -4.86 0.51
CA VAL A 174 0.18 -4.19 0.84
C VAL A 174 0.21 -3.92 2.34
N THR A 175 1.42 -3.87 2.89
CA THR A 175 1.64 -3.60 4.30
C THR A 175 2.37 -2.26 4.44
N LEU A 176 1.86 -1.41 5.32
CA LEU A 176 2.45 -0.14 5.74
C LEU A 176 2.95 -0.30 7.18
N ASN A 177 4.28 -0.28 7.36
CA ASN A 177 4.89 -0.23 8.68
C ASN A 177 4.86 1.22 9.19
N TYR A 178 4.55 1.44 10.46
CA TYR A 178 4.54 2.75 11.07
C TYR A 178 5.36 2.85 12.36
N LYS A 179 5.89 4.04 12.63
CA LYS A 179 6.47 4.43 13.92
C LYS A 179 5.92 5.78 14.36
N VAL A 180 5.55 5.89 15.63
CA VAL A 180 5.08 7.15 16.24
C VAL A 180 6.19 7.71 17.12
N LYS A 181 6.68 8.90 16.78
CA LYS A 181 7.76 9.58 17.51
C LYS A 181 7.62 11.09 17.35
N ASP A 182 7.92 11.84 18.41
CA ASP A 182 8.01 13.31 18.36
C ASP A 182 6.74 14.00 17.81
N GLY A 183 5.56 13.45 18.11
CA GLY A 183 4.27 14.00 17.64
C GLY A 183 3.96 13.71 16.16
N LYS A 184 4.74 12.81 15.53
CA LYS A 184 4.62 12.42 14.14
C LYS A 184 4.48 10.91 13.98
N VAL A 185 3.88 10.50 12.87
CA VAL A 185 3.76 9.13 12.38
C VAL A 185 4.61 9.01 11.12
N TYR A 186 5.49 8.01 11.10
CA TYR A 186 6.39 7.74 9.99
C TYR A 186 6.00 6.43 9.32
N PHE A 187 5.60 6.47 8.04
CA PHE A 187 5.29 5.27 7.26
C PHE A 187 6.50 4.78 6.46
N SER A 188 6.59 3.45 6.35
CA SER A 188 7.65 2.75 5.61
C SER A 188 7.11 1.45 4.99
N LYS A 189 7.86 0.88 4.03
CA LYS A 189 7.46 -0.37 3.36
C LYS A 189 7.38 -1.52 4.37
N GLY A 190 6.28 -2.27 4.26
CA GLY A 190 5.93 -3.52 4.95
C GLY A 190 6.90 -4.66 4.76
#